data_AF-A0A656JW88-F1
#
_entry.id   AF-A0A656JW88-F1
#
_cell.length_a   1.000
_cell.length_b   1.000
_cell.length_c   1.000
_cell.angle_alpha   90.00
_cell.angle_beta   90.00
_cell.angle_gamma   90.00
#
_symmetry.space_group_name_H-M   'P 1'
#
loop_
_entity.id
_entity.type
_entity.pdbx_description
1 polymer ?
#
loop_
_entity_poly.entity_id
_entity_poly.type
_entity_poly.pdbx_seq_one_letter_code
_entity_poly.pdbx_strand_id
1 'polypeptide(L)'
;MLMTVLIRNAVKPLLLTLSLLGLSAQALADTKVDDAWVRATVPGQPATGAFMHITSSTDSKLVDVASPVAKTVQIHQMSMKGDVMSMQRVTSVDLPAGKPVVFDANG
;
A
#
# COMPACT_ATOMS: atom_id res chain seq x y z
N MET A 1 -27.65 6.54 -48.46
CA MET A 1 -28.51 6.31 -47.27
C MET A 1 -28.15 5.02 -46.53
N LEU A 2 -27.98 3.87 -47.21
CA LEU A 2 -27.58 2.59 -46.58
C LEU A 2 -26.17 2.60 -45.95
N MET A 3 -25.16 3.16 -46.64
CA MET A 3 -23.78 3.24 -46.12
C MET A 3 -23.68 4.09 -44.85
N THR A 4 -24.48 5.14 -44.73
CA THR A 4 -24.54 6.02 -43.56
C THR A 4 -25.11 5.31 -42.32
N VAL A 5 -25.98 4.31 -42.52
CA VAL A 5 -26.57 3.48 -41.45
C VAL A 5 -25.61 2.38 -41.01
N LEU A 6 -24.87 1.76 -41.95
CA LEU A 6 -23.81 0.78 -41.62
C LEU A 6 -22.70 1.40 -40.77
N ILE A 7 -22.24 2.60 -41.14
CA ILE A 7 -21.21 3.33 -40.39
C ILE A 7 -21.71 3.67 -38.99
N ARG A 8 -22.96 4.14 -38.85
CA ARG A 8 -23.58 4.42 -37.54
C ARG A 8 -23.70 3.19 -36.63
N ASN A 9 -23.96 2.00 -37.20
CA ASN A 9 -24.11 0.77 -36.43
C ASN A 9 -22.77 0.14 -36.03
N ALA A 10 -21.69 0.37 -36.78
CA ALA A 10 -20.34 -0.07 -36.42
C ALA A 10 -19.64 0.84 -35.38
N VAL A 11 -19.99 2.12 -35.35
CA VAL A 11 -19.39 3.11 -34.43
C VAL A 11 -19.83 2.89 -32.97
N LYS A 12 -21.06 2.44 -32.73
CA LYS A 12 -21.58 2.18 -31.37
C LYS A 12 -20.82 1.07 -30.60
N PRO A 13 -20.61 -0.14 -31.16
CA PRO A 13 -19.84 -1.17 -30.47
C PRO A 13 -18.37 -0.80 -30.32
N LEU A 14 -17.79 -0.07 -31.30
CA LEU A 14 -16.41 0.40 -31.23
C LEU A 14 -16.18 1.40 -30.09
N LEU A 15 -17.10 2.37 -29.95
CA LEU A 15 -17.09 3.31 -28.82
C LEU A 15 -17.26 2.58 -27.49
N LEU A 16 -18.15 1.58 -27.41
CA LEU A 16 -18.33 0.79 -26.20
C LEU A 16 -17.03 0.05 -25.83
N THR A 17 -16.41 -0.66 -26.77
CA THR A 17 -15.16 -1.38 -26.51
C THR A 17 -14.04 -0.44 -26.07
N LEU A 18 -13.92 0.75 -26.69
CA LEU A 18 -12.89 1.72 -26.33
C LEU A 18 -13.11 2.30 -24.93
N SER A 19 -14.37 2.54 -24.54
CA SER A 19 -14.72 2.97 -23.18
C SER A 19 -14.41 1.89 -22.13
N LEU A 20 -14.67 0.61 -22.42
CA LEU A 20 -14.33 -0.48 -21.50
C LEU A 20 -12.81 -0.66 -21.33
N LEU A 21 -12.02 -0.49 -22.40
CA LEU A 21 -10.56 -0.50 -22.31
C LEU A 21 -10.02 0.66 -21.46
N GLY A 22 -10.57 1.87 -21.59
CA GLY A 22 -10.17 3.03 -20.80
C GLY A 22 -10.40 2.87 -19.29
N LEU A 23 -11.40 2.11 -18.87
CA LEU A 23 -11.69 1.86 -17.45
C LEU A 23 -10.68 0.93 -16.78
N SER A 24 -10.05 0.03 -17.54
CA SER A 24 -9.06 -0.92 -17.01
C SER A 24 -7.73 -0.27 -16.61
N ALA A 25 -7.46 0.96 -17.05
CA ALA A 25 -6.21 1.67 -16.77
C ALA A 25 -6.13 2.29 -15.37
N GLN A 26 -7.24 2.35 -14.62
CA GLN A 26 -7.29 2.96 -13.28
C GLN A 26 -6.74 2.05 -12.17
N ALA A 27 -6.24 0.86 -12.49
CA ALA A 27 -5.92 -0.18 -11.50
C ALA A 27 -4.44 -0.22 -11.05
N LEU A 28 -3.64 0.83 -11.27
CA LEU A 28 -2.26 0.91 -10.80
C LEU A 28 -2.14 1.87 -9.61
N ALA A 29 -2.82 1.55 -8.51
CA ALA A 29 -2.46 2.11 -7.20
C ALA A 29 -1.28 1.29 -6.66
N ASP A 30 -0.10 1.48 -7.24
CA ASP A 30 1.10 0.75 -6.83
C ASP A 30 1.55 1.24 -5.45
N THR A 31 1.21 0.47 -4.42
CA THR A 31 1.91 0.54 -3.13
C THR A 31 3.17 -0.28 -3.24
N LYS A 32 4.31 0.40 -3.24
CA LYS A 32 5.63 -0.22 -3.32
C LYS A 32 6.18 -0.48 -1.93
N VAL A 33 6.74 -1.67 -1.73
CA VAL A 33 7.49 -2.05 -0.52
C VAL A 33 8.92 -2.36 -0.94
N ASP A 34 9.87 -1.60 -0.42
CA ASP A 34 11.30 -1.74 -0.68
C ASP A 34 12.06 -2.09 0.61
N ASP A 35 13.26 -2.63 0.46
CA ASP A 35 14.22 -2.90 1.55
C ASP A 35 13.61 -3.68 2.73
N ALA A 36 12.69 -4.60 2.44
CA ALA A 36 12.00 -5.36 3.48
C ALA A 36 12.92 -6.40 4.12
N TRP A 37 13.03 -6.37 5.45
CA TRP A 37 13.78 -7.36 6.23
C TRP A 37 13.16 -7.57 7.61
N VAL A 38 13.53 -8.67 8.25
CA VAL A 38 13.06 -9.05 9.58
C VAL A 38 14.25 -9.38 10.45
N ARG A 39 14.27 -8.88 11.69
CA ARG A 39 15.31 -9.26 12.66
C ARG A 39 15.07 -10.70 13.13
N ALA A 40 16.14 -11.48 13.26
CA ALA A 40 16.04 -12.80 13.87
C ALA A 40 15.53 -12.69 15.32
N THR A 41 14.64 -13.59 15.71
CA THR A 41 14.11 -13.64 17.06
C THR A 41 15.20 -13.97 18.07
N VAL A 42 15.22 -13.24 19.19
CA VAL A 42 16.15 -13.50 20.30
C VAL A 42 15.68 -14.75 21.06
N PRO A 43 16.57 -15.70 21.43
CA PRO A 43 16.19 -16.86 22.22
C PRO A 43 15.39 -16.48 23.47
N GLY A 44 14.23 -17.12 23.67
CA GLY A 44 13.32 -16.84 24.78
C GLY A 44 12.38 -15.64 24.58
N GLN A 45 12.53 -14.84 23.52
CA GLN A 45 11.59 -13.77 23.19
C GLN A 45 10.60 -14.24 22.11
N PRO A 46 9.28 -14.06 22.29
CA PRO A 46 8.30 -14.51 21.32
C PRO A 46 8.05 -13.53 20.17
N ALA A 47 8.68 -12.34 20.19
CA ALA A 47 8.43 -11.26 19.25
C ALA A 47 9.73 -10.78 18.59
N THR A 48 9.61 -10.22 17.39
CA THR A 48 10.68 -9.57 16.65
C THR A 48 10.12 -8.40 15.81
N GLY A 49 11.00 -7.61 15.20
CA GLY A 49 10.65 -6.48 14.33
C GLY A 49 10.82 -6.80 12.84
N ALA A 50 9.89 -6.29 12.04
CA ALA A 50 9.96 -6.23 10.58
C ALA A 50 10.09 -4.77 10.13
N PHE A 51 10.93 -4.54 9.13
CA PHE A 51 11.38 -3.22 8.70
C PHE A 51 11.33 -3.14 7.19
N MET A 52 10.96 -1.99 6.65
CA MET A 52 10.74 -1.77 5.22
C MET A 52 10.50 -0.29 4.91
N HIS A 53 10.53 0.06 3.63
CA HIS A 53 10.05 1.34 3.12
C HIS A 53 8.75 1.13 2.36
N ILE A 54 7.71 1.89 2.70
CA ILE A 54 6.41 1.81 2.01
C ILE A 54 6.14 3.13 1.30
N THR A 55 5.91 3.09 -0.01
CA THR A 55 5.53 4.25 -0.81
C THR A 55 4.21 3.98 -1.51
N SER A 56 3.21 4.85 -1.33
CA SER A 56 1.94 4.77 -2.07
C SER A 56 1.89 5.82 -3.17
N SER A 57 1.29 5.50 -4.32
CA SER A 57 1.07 6.46 -5.41
C SER A 57 0.00 7.52 -5.10
N THR A 58 -0.84 7.29 -4.09
CA THR A 58 -1.92 8.19 -3.65
C THR A 58 -1.93 8.32 -2.14
N ASP A 59 -2.57 9.38 -1.61
CA ASP A 59 -2.73 9.55 -0.16
C ASP A 59 -3.49 8.34 0.40
N SER A 60 -2.84 7.60 1.28
CA SER A 60 -3.29 6.30 1.77
C SER A 60 -3.00 6.15 3.26
N LYS A 61 -3.47 5.06 3.85
CA LYS A 61 -3.13 4.66 5.23
C LYS A 61 -2.79 3.18 5.27
N LEU A 62 -1.68 2.83 5.91
CA LEU A 62 -1.40 1.47 6.33
C LEU A 62 -2.26 1.16 7.55
N VAL A 63 -3.21 0.25 7.43
CA VAL A 63 -4.18 -0.06 8.50
C VAL A 63 -4.01 -1.46 9.10
N ASP A 64 -3.35 -2.36 8.39
CA ASP A 64 -3.13 -3.72 8.85
C ASP A 64 -1.88 -4.33 8.20
N VAL A 65 -1.31 -5.35 8.85
CA VAL A 65 -0.20 -6.15 8.33
C VAL A 65 -0.43 -7.60 8.76
N ALA A 66 -0.20 -8.55 7.86
CA ALA A 66 -0.31 -9.97 8.15
C ALA A 66 0.99 -10.71 7.81
N SER A 67 1.25 -11.80 8.52
CA SER A 67 2.40 -12.67 8.24
C SER A 67 2.03 -14.14 8.47
N PRO A 68 2.39 -15.05 7.54
CA PRO A 68 2.11 -16.48 7.70
C PRO A 68 2.93 -17.13 8.83
N VAL A 69 4.00 -16.46 9.29
CA VAL A 69 4.92 -16.98 10.32
C VAL A 69 4.72 -16.33 11.69
N ALA A 70 3.81 -15.36 11.82
CA ALA A 70 3.52 -14.69 13.08
C ALA A 70 2.03 -14.80 13.41
N LYS A 71 1.71 -15.24 14.64
CA LYS A 71 0.32 -15.31 15.12
C LYS A 71 -0.35 -13.95 15.24
N THR A 72 0.43 -12.90 15.51
CA THR A 72 -0.05 -11.53 15.67
C THR A 72 0.99 -10.58 15.11
N VAL A 73 0.51 -9.58 14.37
CA VAL A 73 1.34 -8.49 13.87
C VAL A 73 0.74 -7.18 14.36
N GLN A 74 1.61 -6.22 14.70
CA GLN A 74 1.20 -4.92 15.19
C GLN A 74 2.06 -3.85 14.53
N ILE A 75 1.44 -2.71 14.23
CA ILE A 75 2.16 -1.52 13.77
C ILE A 75 2.50 -0.69 15.00
N HIS A 76 3.76 -0.30 15.13
CA HIS A 76 4.26 0.48 16.25
C HIS A 76 4.92 1.75 15.73
N GLN A 77 4.74 2.84 16.47
CA GLN A 77 5.35 4.13 16.18
C GLN A 77 6.13 4.61 17.40
N MET A 78 7.28 5.23 17.16
CA MET A 78 8.06 5.91 18.18
C MET A 78 7.59 7.35 18.33
N SER A 79 7.50 7.81 19.58
CA SER A 79 7.17 9.19 19.90
C SER A 79 7.99 9.69 21.08
N MET A 80 8.27 10.99 21.09
CA MET A 80 8.92 11.67 22.22
C MET A 80 7.85 12.38 23.05
N LYS A 81 7.90 12.18 24.37
CA LYS A 81 7.12 12.95 25.33
C LYS A 81 8.07 13.58 26.34
N GLY A 82 8.44 14.84 26.08
CA GLY A 82 9.57 15.48 26.77
C GLY A 82 10.87 14.77 26.40
N ASP A 83 11.62 14.32 27.38
CA ASP A 83 12.88 13.59 27.19
C ASP A 83 12.70 12.06 27.15
N VAL A 84 11.45 11.57 27.17
CA VAL A 84 11.16 10.13 27.15
C VAL A 84 10.73 9.69 25.77
N MET A 85 11.50 8.75 25.22
CA MET A 85 11.16 8.02 24.00
C MET A 85 10.28 6.82 24.33
N SER A 86 9.17 6.65 23.60
CA SER A 86 8.23 5.55 23.80
C SER A 86 7.77 4.95 22.48
N MET A 87 7.75 3.62 22.42
CA MET A 87 7.19 2.85 21.31
C MET A 87 5.77 2.43 21.65
N GLN A 88 4.81 2.76 20.80
CA GLN A 88 3.40 2.45 21.05
C GLN A 88 2.75 1.86 19.82
N ARG A 89 1.85 0.89 20.04
CA ARG A 89 0.98 0.37 18.99
C ARG A 89 0.10 1.48 18.44
N VAL A 90 0.01 1.56 17.12
CA VAL A 90 -0.93 2.42 16.40
C VAL A 90 -1.91 1.58 15.59
N THR A 91 -3.08 2.13 15.30
CA THR A 91 -4.11 1.49 14.46
C THR A 91 -3.90 1.76 12.98
N SER A 92 -3.17 2.82 12.63
CA SER A 92 -2.81 3.14 11.26
C SER A 92 -1.59 4.04 11.18
N VAL A 93 -0.90 4.01 10.04
CA VAL A 93 0.16 4.96 9.67
C VAL A 93 -0.20 5.63 8.36
N ASP A 94 -0.04 6.94 8.28
CA ASP A 94 -0.30 7.70 7.07
C ASP A 94 0.76 7.41 6.02
N LEU A 95 0.33 7.20 4.77
CA LEU A 95 1.19 7.02 3.60
C LEU A 95 0.89 8.16 2.61
N PRO A 96 1.58 9.31 2.72
CA PRO A 96 1.38 10.41 1.79
C PRO A 96 1.78 10.04 0.36
N ALA A 97 1.04 10.52 -0.63
CA ALA A 97 1.29 10.20 -2.03
C ALA A 97 2.75 10.49 -2.44
N GLY A 98 3.40 9.51 -3.05
CA GLY A 98 4.75 9.58 -3.59
C GLY A 98 5.86 9.71 -2.53
N LYS A 99 5.54 9.67 -1.23
CA LYS A 99 6.53 9.78 -0.16
C LYS A 99 6.78 8.43 0.50
N PRO A 100 8.04 8.00 0.61
CA PRO A 100 8.38 6.81 1.36
C PRO A 100 8.15 7.06 2.85
N VAL A 101 7.46 6.13 3.50
CA VAL A 101 7.35 6.02 4.95
C VAL A 101 8.25 4.88 5.39
N VAL A 102 9.17 5.20 6.31
CA VAL A 102 10.23 4.31 6.75
C VAL A 102 9.80 3.61 8.03
N PHE A 103 9.91 2.28 8.05
CA PHE A 103 9.78 1.47 9.26
C PHE A 103 11.16 0.90 9.57
N ASP A 104 11.87 1.49 10.53
CA ASP A 104 13.21 1.08 10.92
C ASP A 104 13.32 0.76 12.43
N ALA A 105 14.53 0.38 12.87
CA ALA A 105 14.79 -0.01 14.25
C ALA A 105 14.99 1.17 15.21
N ASN A 106 15.11 2.40 14.70
CA ASN A 106 15.37 3.62 15.47
C ASN A 106 14.10 4.44 15.70
N GLY A 107 13.04 4.23 14.91
CA GLY A 107 11.71 4.76 15.16
C GLY A 107 11.05 5.45 13.99
#